data_AF-A0A0T6A378-F1
#
_entry.id   AF-A0A0T6A378-F1
#
_cell.length_a   1.000
_cell.length_b   1.000
_cell.length_c   1.000
_cell.angle_alpha   90.00
_cell.angle_beta   90.00
_cell.angle_gamma   90.00
#
_symmetry.space_group_name_H-M   'P 1'
#
loop_
_entity.id
_entity.type
_entity.pdbx_description
1 polymer ?
#
loop_
_entity_poly.entity_id
_entity_poly.type
_entity_poly.pdbx_seq_one_letter_code
_entity_poly.pdbx_strand_id
1 'polypeptide(L)'
;MRHRYWVSWFSTSAEPLEEVPFPVWNTGSSDAWNIFCAVIDAEDVVDLWDKVKLFFPDRKARFCDLKPTDWMPIGDQFSLYGDTA
;
A
#
# COMPACT_ATOMS: atom_id res chain seq x y z
N MET A 1 6.75 -7.22 17.84
CA MET A 1 6.36 -5.80 18.01
C MET A 1 5.87 -5.32 16.66
N ARG A 2 4.87 -4.44 16.58
CA ARG A 2 4.41 -3.92 15.27
C ARG A 2 5.25 -2.73 14.85
N HIS A 3 5.66 -2.73 13.60
CA HIS A 3 6.43 -1.69 12.92
C HIS A 3 5.59 -1.08 11.81
N ARG A 4 5.72 0.23 11.59
CA ARG A 4 5.04 0.93 10.52
C ARG A 4 5.92 1.00 9.28
N TYR A 5 5.38 0.57 8.15
CA TYR A 5 6.09 0.61 6.88
C TYR A 5 5.37 1.48 5.86
N TRP A 6 6.14 2.27 5.14
CA TRP A 6 5.71 2.92 3.89
C TRP A 6 6.15 2.05 2.73
N VAL A 7 5.21 1.55 1.94
CA VAL A 7 5.51 0.53 0.94
C VAL A 7 4.87 0.86 -0.40
N SER A 8 5.49 0.37 -1.46
CA SER A 8 4.94 0.44 -2.81
C SER A 8 5.15 -0.86 -3.57
N TRP A 9 4.18 -1.22 -4.40
CA TRP A 9 4.22 -2.37 -5.28
C TRP A 9 3.56 -2.07 -6.62
N PHE A 10 3.89 -2.90 -7.60
CA PHE A 10 3.14 -2.98 -8.85
C PHE A 10 2.13 -4.13 -8.78
N SER A 11 0.95 -3.95 -9.38
CA SER A 11 0.01 -5.05 -9.65
C SER A 11 -0.67 -4.80 -11.00
N THR A 12 -0.98 -5.87 -11.72
CA THR A 12 -1.78 -5.82 -12.95
C THR A 12 -3.26 -5.59 -12.63
N SER A 13 -3.70 -5.90 -11.40
CA SER A 13 -5.03 -5.58 -10.92
C SER A 13 -5.14 -4.09 -10.55
N ALA A 14 -6.26 -3.47 -10.89
CA ALA A 14 -6.58 -2.09 -10.49
C ALA A 14 -7.18 -2.03 -9.07
N GLU A 15 -7.76 -3.14 -8.61
CA GLU A 15 -8.46 -3.25 -7.33
C GLU A 15 -7.91 -4.45 -6.53
N PRO A 16 -7.97 -4.43 -5.19
CA PRO A 16 -7.68 -5.59 -4.37
C PRO A 16 -8.72 -6.70 -4.59
N LEU A 17 -8.35 -7.95 -4.30
CA LEU A 17 -9.30 -9.08 -4.37
C LEU A 17 -10.47 -8.97 -3.39
N GLU A 18 -10.24 -8.32 -2.24
CA GLU A 18 -11.18 -8.12 -1.15
C GLU A 18 -10.92 -6.77 -0.47
N GLU A 19 -11.80 -6.36 0.44
CA GLU A 19 -11.60 -5.14 1.23
C GLU A 19 -10.31 -5.21 2.07
N VAL A 20 -9.40 -4.26 1.82
CA VAL A 20 -8.11 -4.17 2.50
C VAL A 20 -8.26 -3.46 3.86
N PRO A 21 -7.69 -4.00 4.96
CA PRO A 21 -7.80 -3.39 6.28
C PRO A 21 -6.81 -2.23 6.51
N PHE A 22 -6.30 -1.61 5.45
CA PHE A 22 -5.37 -0.50 5.46
C PHE A 22 -5.55 0.38 4.22
N PRO A 23 -5.24 1.69 4.29
CA PRO A 23 -5.38 2.58 3.15
C PRO A 23 -4.38 2.21 2.06
N VAL A 24 -4.88 2.14 0.84
CA VAL A 24 -4.11 1.90 -0.38
C VAL A 24 -4.35 3.07 -1.33
N TRP A 25 -3.26 3.63 -1.84
CA TRP A 25 -3.29 4.71 -2.82
C TRP A 25 -2.78 4.21 -4.16
N ASN A 26 -3.60 4.34 -5.21
CA ASN A 26 -3.12 4.18 -6.58
C ASN A 26 -2.43 5.48 -7.00
N THR A 27 -1.11 5.43 -7.17
CA THR A 27 -0.25 6.58 -7.46
C THR A 27 0.11 6.71 -8.94
N GLY A 28 -0.35 5.78 -9.77
CA GLY A 28 -0.13 5.82 -11.20
C GLY A 28 -0.49 4.51 -11.88
N SER A 29 -0.81 4.59 -13.17
CA SER A 29 -1.10 3.43 -14.00
C SER A 29 -0.36 3.52 -15.33
N SER A 30 -0.13 2.35 -15.92
CA SER A 30 0.37 2.15 -17.28
C SER A 30 -0.48 1.07 -17.93
N ASP A 31 -0.30 0.83 -19.23
CA ASP A 31 -1.10 -0.16 -19.99
C ASP A 31 -1.07 -1.58 -19.39
N ALA A 32 -0.07 -1.92 -18.57
CA ALA A 32 0.08 -3.26 -18.00
C ALA A 32 0.16 -3.30 -16.46
N TRP A 33 0.39 -2.17 -15.78
CA TRP A 33 0.65 -2.15 -14.34
C TRP A 33 0.09 -0.91 -13.66
N ASN A 34 -0.49 -1.12 -12.50
CA ASN A 34 -0.84 -0.10 -11.51
C ASN A 34 0.27 0.00 -10.46
N ILE A 35 0.47 1.20 -9.92
CA ILE A 35 1.48 1.53 -8.92
C ILE A 35 0.76 1.90 -7.64
N PHE A 36 0.84 1.03 -6.65
CA PHE A 36 0.20 1.25 -5.36
C PHE A 36 1.21 1.69 -4.31
N CYS A 37 0.71 2.45 -3.34
CA CYS A 37 1.39 2.72 -2.09
C CYS A 37 0.46 2.42 -0.92
N ALA A 38 1.02 2.06 0.23
CA ALA A 38 0.26 1.89 1.47
C ALA A 38 1.13 2.17 2.70
N VAL A 39 0.47 2.49 3.81
CA VAL A 39 1.06 2.42 5.14
C VAL A 39 0.53 1.18 5.83
N ILE A 40 1.41 0.27 6.18
CA ILE A 40 1.04 -1.03 6.76
C ILE A 40 1.80 -1.24 8.05
N ASP A 41 1.08 -1.58 9.11
CA ASP A 41 1.66 -2.03 10.36
C ASP A 41 1.87 -3.56 10.30
N ALA A 42 3.11 -4.00 10.47
CA ALA A 42 3.52 -5.41 10.33
C ALA A 42 4.58 -5.80 11.38
N GLU A 43 4.74 -7.10 11.64
CA GLU A 43 5.75 -7.60 12.58
C GLU A 43 7.17 -7.49 12.00
N ASP A 44 7.30 -7.74 10.70
CA ASP A 44 8.52 -7.60 9.92
C ASP A 44 8.19 -7.40 8.43
N VAL A 45 9.22 -7.38 7.58
CA VAL A 45 9.08 -7.21 6.13
C VAL A 45 8.42 -8.42 5.46
N VAL A 46 8.53 -9.62 6.03
CA VAL A 46 7.90 -10.83 5.47
C VAL A 46 6.40 -10.78 5.72
N ASP A 47 5.97 -10.53 6.97
CA ASP A 47 4.55 -10.35 7.35
C ASP A 47 3.89 -9.24 6.51
N LEU A 48 4.60 -8.13 6.28
CA LEU A 48 4.15 -7.07 5.40
C LEU A 48 3.83 -7.58 3.97
N TRP A 49 4.78 -8.24 3.31
CA TRP A 49 4.58 -8.67 1.93
C TRP A 49 3.60 -9.84 1.78
N ASP A 50 3.40 -10.62 2.84
CA ASP A 50 2.35 -11.63 2.91
C ASP A 50 0.97 -10.99 3.02
N LYS A 51 0.81 -9.92 3.82
CA LYS A 51 -0.42 -9.10 3.83
C LYS A 51 -0.73 -8.52 2.45
N VAL A 52 0.25 -7.93 1.78
CA VAL A 52 0.03 -7.40 0.41
C VAL A 52 -0.31 -8.54 -0.56
N LYS A 53 0.30 -9.73 -0.41
CA LYS A 53 -0.01 -10.91 -1.25
C LYS A 53 -1.45 -11.34 -1.18
N LEU A 54 -2.03 -11.28 0.02
CA LEU A 54 -3.38 -11.74 0.25
C LEU A 54 -4.38 -11.01 -0.66
N PHE A 55 -4.18 -9.70 -0.83
CA PHE A 55 -5.08 -8.84 -1.61
C PHE A 55 -4.61 -8.58 -3.04
N PHE A 56 -3.31 -8.65 -3.30
CA PHE A 56 -2.69 -8.46 -4.61
C PHE A 56 -1.71 -9.60 -4.92
N PRO A 57 -2.18 -10.81 -5.27
CA PRO A 57 -1.30 -11.99 -5.37
C PRO A 57 -0.15 -11.83 -6.38
N ASP A 58 -0.41 -11.06 -7.43
CA ASP A 58 0.53 -10.75 -8.52
C ASP A 58 1.50 -9.60 -8.17
N ARG A 59 1.48 -9.10 -6.93
CA ARG A 59 2.30 -7.95 -6.53
C ARG A 59 3.78 -8.17 -6.85
N LYS A 60 4.40 -7.09 -7.33
CA LYS A 60 5.86 -6.97 -7.44
C LYS A 60 6.31 -5.83 -6.53
N ALA A 61 7.08 -6.18 -5.50
CA ALA A 61 7.61 -5.20 -4.56
C ALA A 61 8.46 -4.15 -5.27
N ARG A 62 8.28 -2.87 -4.90
CA ARG A 62 9.07 -1.74 -5.39
C ARG A 62 9.96 -1.17 -4.30
N PHE A 63 9.38 -0.79 -3.17
CA PHE A 63 10.13 -0.37 -1.98
C PHE A 63 9.36 -0.70 -0.69
N CYS A 64 10.09 -0.73 0.43
CA CYS A 64 9.54 -0.82 1.77
C CYS A 64 10.47 -0.10 2.75
N ASP A 65 9.99 1.00 3.34
CA ASP A 65 10.73 1.83 4.29
C ASP A 65 10.09 1.79 5.67
N LEU A 66 10.89 1.56 6.71
CA LEU A 66 10.44 1.70 8.08
C LEU A 66 10.18 3.17 8.42
N LYS A 67 9.09 3.45 9.11
CA LYS A 67 8.70 4.78 9.57
C LYS A 67 8.34 4.78 11.06
N PRO A 68 8.41 5.94 11.73
CA PRO A 68 7.80 6.13 13.05
C PRO A 68 6.32 5.70 13.06
N THR A 69 5.84 5.21 14.20
CA THR A 69 4.48 4.66 14.35
C THR A 69 3.36 5.69 14.24
N ASP A 70 3.69 6.97 14.23
CA ASP A 70 2.78 8.11 14.06
C ASP A 70 2.91 8.76 12.67
N TRP A 71 3.84 8.31 11.84
CA TRP A 71 4.06 8.86 10.51
C TRP A 71 2.91 8.52 9.56
N MET A 72 2.54 9.48 8.70
CA MET A 72 1.60 9.34 7.59
C MET A 72 2.14 10.05 6.34
N PRO A 73 1.86 9.55 5.12
CA PRO A 73 2.20 10.27 3.90
C PRO A 73 1.39 11.57 3.83
N ILE A 74 2.06 12.68 3.54
CA ILE A 74 1.47 14.02 3.46
C ILE A 74 1.40 14.45 1.99
N GLY A 75 0.28 15.01 1.56
CA GLY A 75 0.13 15.68 0.24
C GLY A 75 -1.17 15.31 -0.49
N ASP A 76 -1.55 16.16 -1.46
CA ASP A 76 -2.85 16.07 -2.17
C ASP A 76 -3.08 14.72 -2.88
N GLN A 77 -2.01 14.05 -3.31
CA GLN A 77 -2.06 12.72 -3.95
C GLN A 77 -2.33 11.56 -2.97
N PHE A 78 -2.22 11.82 -1.66
CA PHE A 78 -2.41 10.84 -0.58
C PHE A 78 -3.54 11.24 0.38
N SER A 79 -4.28 12.30 0.04
CA SER A 79 -5.55 12.61 0.71
C SER A 79 -6.38 11.34 0.71
N LEU A 80 -6.67 10.82 1.90
CA LEU A 80 -7.68 9.77 2.05
C LEU A 80 -8.93 10.28 1.31
N TYR A 81 -9.54 9.47 0.44
CA TYR A 81 -10.86 9.80 -0.08
C TYR A 81 -11.79 10.03 1.11
N GLY A 82 -12.08 11.29 1.37
CA GLY A 82 -12.71 11.81 2.57
C GLY A 82 -12.77 13.32 2.48
N ASP A 83 -13.40 13.80 1.41
CA ASP A 83 -14.32 14.96 1.37
C ASP A 83 -14.55 15.38 -0.08
N THR A 84 -15.50 14.72 -0.74
CA THR A 84 -16.32 15.39 -1.76
C THR A 84 -17.77 14.94 -1.59
N ALA A 85 -18.60 15.92 -1.18
CA ALA A 85 -20.06 15.96 -0.99
C ALA A 85 -20.58 15.67 0.43
#